data_AF-A0A6G0QDN0-F1
#
_entry.id   AF-A0A6G0QDN0-F1
#
_cell.length_a   1.000
_cell.length_b   1.000
_cell.length_c   1.000
_cell.angle_alpha   90.00
_cell.angle_beta   90.00
_cell.angle_gamma   90.00
#
_symmetry.space_group_name_H-M   'P 1'
#
loop_
_entity.id
_entity.type
_entity.pdbx_description
1 polymer ?
#
loop_
_entity_poly.entity_id
_entity_poly.type
_entity_poly.pdbx_seq_one_letter_code
_entity_poly.pdbx_strand_id
1 'polypeptide(L)'
;MLLMLCGAPVVWRSAFQKTVALSSTEAEHMALSDYVKEVVWMRRLLKDIGAEQVGATVIYEDNQGALFLAKNVGYQARTKHIDIRYHFIREKVVSNEVELKYVDTKNQLADFMSKGLSSKTLRYLMMRSNVGPKLETSN
;
A
#
# COMPACT_ATOMS: atom_id res chain seq x y z
N MET A 1 -0.06 -0.26 -6.07
CA MET A 1 0.73 -0.67 -4.88
C MET A 1 2.19 -0.34 -5.11
N LEU A 2 2.89 0.17 -4.10
CA LEU A 2 4.31 0.51 -4.17
C LEU A 2 4.97 0.26 -2.82
N LEU A 3 5.94 -0.65 -2.76
CA LEU A 3 6.75 -0.97 -1.58
C LEU A 3 8.11 -0.31 -1.69
N MET A 4 8.45 0.47 -0.67
CA MET A 4 9.75 1.13 -0.53
C MET A 4 10.65 0.35 0.42
N LEU A 5 11.91 0.17 0.04
CA LEU A 5 12.96 -0.38 0.89
C LEU A 5 14.17 0.56 0.82
N CYS A 6 14.68 0.98 1.98
CA CYS A 6 15.81 1.91 2.07
C CYS A 6 15.66 3.19 1.22
N GLY A 7 14.43 3.72 1.13
CA GLY A 7 14.15 4.95 0.37
C GLY A 7 14.03 4.77 -1.15
N ALA A 8 14.06 3.53 -1.66
CA ALA A 8 13.87 3.23 -3.08
C ALA A 8 12.67 2.28 -3.29
N PRO A 9 11.94 2.39 -4.40
CA PRO A 9 10.88 1.44 -4.72
C PRO A 9 11.48 0.12 -5.20
N VAL A 10 11.05 -0.97 -4.57
CA VAL A 10 11.56 -2.33 -4.88
C VAL A 10 10.49 -3.25 -5.41
N VAL A 11 9.22 -3.02 -5.06
CA VAL A 11 8.08 -3.78 -5.57
C VAL A 11 6.97 -2.82 -5.93
N TRP A 12 6.41 -2.98 -7.13
CA TRP A 12 5.21 -2.26 -7.54
C TRP A 12 4.30 -3.20 -8.33
N ARG A 13 3.01 -2.91 -8.26
CA ARG A 13 2.01 -3.60 -9.08
C ARG A 13 0.88 -2.63 -9.41
N SER A 14 0.56 -2.56 -10.69
CA SER A 14 -0.65 -1.94 -11.23
C SER A 14 -1.44 -3.03 -11.95
N ALA A 15 -2.58 -3.40 -11.38
CA ALA A 15 -3.41 -4.47 -11.91
C ALA A 15 -4.89 -4.14 -11.65
N PHE A 16 -5.75 -4.52 -12.60
CA PHE A 16 -7.19 -4.49 -12.39
C PHE A 16 -7.61 -5.52 -11.35
N GLN A 17 -8.65 -5.20 -10.58
CA GLN A 17 -9.24 -6.18 -9.67
C GLN A 17 -9.83 -7.35 -10.45
N LYS A 18 -9.54 -8.55 -9.96
CA LYS A 18 -10.03 -9.80 -10.55
C LYS A 18 -11.52 -10.05 -10.27
N THR A 19 -12.07 -9.35 -9.29
CA THR A 19 -13.43 -9.51 -8.77
C THR A 19 -14.13 -8.17 -8.79
N VAL A 20 -15.44 -8.19 -9.08
CA VAL A 20 -16.26 -6.98 -9.11
C VAL A 20 -16.42 -6.44 -7.68
N ALA A 21 -16.04 -5.16 -7.49
CA ALA A 21 -16.34 -4.41 -6.28
C ALA A 21 -17.64 -3.62 -6.46
N LEU A 22 -18.43 -3.48 -5.40
CA LEU A 22 -19.69 -2.73 -5.41
C LEU A 22 -19.49 -1.23 -5.14
N SER A 23 -18.30 -0.84 -4.69
CA SER A 23 -17.91 0.55 -4.46
C SER A 23 -16.41 0.77 -4.63
N SER A 24 -16.00 2.02 -4.84
CA SER A 24 -14.57 2.39 -4.83
C SER A 24 -13.91 2.10 -3.48
N THR A 25 -14.62 2.28 -2.38
CA THR A 25 -14.15 1.95 -1.03
C THR A 25 -13.86 0.45 -0.88
N GLU A 26 -14.75 -0.41 -1.38
CA GLU A 26 -14.55 -1.85 -1.37
C GLU A 26 -13.37 -2.24 -2.26
N ALA A 27 -13.28 -1.66 -3.46
CA ALA A 27 -12.14 -1.84 -4.34
C ALA A 27 -10.82 -1.52 -3.61
N GLU A 28 -10.67 -0.33 -3.05
CA GLU A 28 -9.44 0.05 -2.35
C GLU A 28 -9.16 -0.87 -1.14
N HIS A 29 -10.20 -1.29 -0.41
CA HIS A 29 -10.03 -2.27 0.67
C HIS A 29 -9.54 -3.65 0.17
N MET A 30 -10.02 -4.11 -0.99
CA MET A 30 -9.54 -5.34 -1.61
C MET A 30 -8.08 -5.19 -2.07
N ALA A 31 -7.73 -4.06 -2.69
CA ALA A 31 -6.36 -3.76 -3.10
C ALA A 31 -5.42 -3.69 -1.89
N LEU A 32 -5.84 -3.07 -0.79
CA LEU A 32 -5.14 -3.02 0.48
C LEU A 32 -4.89 -4.42 1.05
N SER A 33 -5.90 -5.30 1.02
CA SER A 33 -5.75 -6.69 1.48
C SER A 33 -4.67 -7.44 0.70
N ASP A 34 -4.64 -7.26 -0.62
CA ASP A 34 -3.61 -7.89 -1.45
C ASP A 34 -2.23 -7.25 -1.23
N TYR A 35 -2.17 -5.94 -0.97
CA TYR A 35 -0.92 -5.28 -0.63
C TYR A 35 -0.34 -5.72 0.72
N VAL A 36 -1.18 -5.91 1.74
CA VAL A 36 -0.74 -6.43 3.05
C VAL A 36 -0.11 -7.82 2.91
N LYS A 37 -0.61 -8.68 2.00
CA LYS A 37 0.00 -10.00 1.74
C LYS A 37 1.41 -9.86 1.18
N GLU A 38 1.61 -8.95 0.22
CA GLU A 38 2.93 -8.67 -0.37
C GLU A 38 3.90 -8.11 0.68
N VAL A 39 3.44 -7.22 1.56
CA VAL A 39 4.25 -6.69 2.66
C VAL A 39 4.65 -7.79 3.64
N VAL A 40 3.72 -8.65 4.06
CA VAL A 40 4.03 -9.78 4.95
C VAL A 40 5.01 -10.76 4.30
N TRP A 41 4.84 -11.04 3.00
CA TRP A 41 5.78 -11.87 2.25
C TRP A 41 7.17 -11.25 2.21
N MET A 42 7.28 -9.95 1.91
CA MET A 42 8.55 -9.23 1.88
C MET A 42 9.23 -9.24 3.26
N ARG A 43 8.48 -9.04 4.35
CA ARG A 43 9.01 -9.13 5.72
C ARG A 43 9.59 -10.51 6.03
N ARG A 44 8.95 -11.59 5.57
CA ARG A 44 9.45 -12.96 5.73
C ARG A 44 10.74 -13.16 4.93
N LEU A 45 10.76 -12.74 3.67
CA LEU A 45 11.96 -12.80 2.83
C LEU A 45 13.14 -12.06 3.48
N LEU A 46 12.89 -10.83 3.97
CA LEU A 46 13.90 -10.02 4.65
C LEU A 46 14.41 -10.72 5.92
N LYS A 47 13.53 -11.36 6.70
CA LYS A 47 13.92 -12.16 7.86
C LYS A 47 14.83 -13.32 7.48
N ASP A 48 14.48 -14.06 6.43
CA ASP A 48 15.24 -15.24 5.98
C ASP A 48 16.66 -14.89 5.51
N ILE A 49 16.87 -13.68 4.97
CA ILE A 49 18.19 -13.18 4.56
C ILE A 49 18.94 -12.42 5.67
N GLY A 50 18.43 -12.43 6.90
CA GLY A 50 19.07 -11.79 8.06
C GLY A 50 18.83 -10.28 8.20
N ALA A 51 17.88 -9.71 7.45
CA ALA A 51 17.49 -8.31 7.48
C ALA A 51 16.10 -8.11 8.11
N GLU A 52 15.82 -8.78 9.23
CA GLU A 52 14.50 -8.75 9.87
C GLU A 52 14.02 -7.33 10.19
N GLN A 53 12.81 -7.00 9.74
CA GLN A 53 12.20 -5.70 9.98
C GLN A 53 11.71 -5.59 11.44
N VAL A 54 12.30 -4.65 12.18
CA VAL A 54 11.83 -4.30 13.53
C VAL A 54 10.61 -3.39 13.44
N GLY A 55 9.58 -3.71 14.22
CA GLY A 55 8.32 -2.96 14.26
C GLY A 55 7.43 -3.16 13.01
N ALA A 56 6.32 -2.42 12.98
CA ALA A 56 5.34 -2.48 11.91
C ALA A 56 5.83 -1.80 10.63
N THR A 57 5.49 -2.40 9.48
CA THR A 57 5.65 -1.72 8.18
C THR A 57 4.49 -0.77 7.95
N VAL A 58 4.77 0.51 7.77
CA VAL A 58 3.74 1.52 7.50
C VAL A 58 3.22 1.38 6.07
N ILE A 59 1.90 1.24 5.94
CA ILE A 59 1.17 1.24 4.67
C ILE A 59 0.36 2.54 4.60
N TYR A 60 0.54 3.28 3.51
CA TYR A 60 -0.14 4.54 3.25
C TYR A 60 -1.33 4.33 2.31
N GLU A 61 -2.50 4.76 2.75
CA GLU A 61 -3.77 4.65 2.04
C GLU A 61 -4.43 6.03 1.94
N ASP A 62 -4.88 6.44 0.75
CA ASP A 62 -5.55 7.73 0.53
C ASP A 62 -7.07 7.61 0.54
N ASN A 63 -7.62 6.40 0.54
CA ASN A 63 -9.04 6.16 0.76
C ASN A 63 -9.37 5.98 2.26
N GLN A 64 -9.92 7.03 2.87
CA GLN A 64 -10.35 6.98 4.28
C GLN A 64 -11.44 5.94 4.54
N GLY A 65 -12.31 5.65 3.57
CA GLY A 65 -13.32 4.61 3.68
C GLY A 65 -12.68 3.22 3.79
N ALA A 66 -11.67 2.93 2.96
CA ALA A 66 -10.95 1.67 2.99
C ALA A 66 -10.16 1.49 4.29
N LEU A 67 -9.57 2.59 4.79
CA LEU A 67 -8.89 2.64 6.08
C LEU A 67 -9.86 2.41 7.25
N PHE A 68 -11.05 3.03 7.19
CA PHE A 68 -12.12 2.84 8.17
C PHE A 68 -12.61 1.39 8.17
N LEU A 69 -12.83 0.81 6.98
CA LEU A 69 -13.17 -0.59 6.83
C LEU A 69 -12.09 -1.50 7.40
N ALA A 70 -10.80 -1.21 7.22
CA ALA A 70 -9.73 -2.04 7.78
C ALA A 70 -9.61 -1.98 9.31
N LYS A 71 -10.08 -0.90 9.95
CA LYS A 71 -9.95 -0.68 11.40
C LYS A 71 -11.20 -1.07 12.21
N ASN A 72 -12.40 -1.09 11.61
CA ASN A 72 -13.65 -1.20 12.37
C ASN A 72 -14.15 -2.62 12.62
N VAL A 73 -14.23 -2.99 13.89
CA VAL A 73 -14.66 -4.30 14.40
C VAL A 73 -16.14 -4.62 14.16
N GLY A 74 -16.96 -3.61 13.90
CA GLY A 74 -18.42 -3.74 13.77
C GLY A 74 -18.95 -3.95 12.35
N TYR A 75 -18.10 -3.93 11.32
CA TYR A 75 -18.55 -4.14 9.95
C TYR A 75 -18.68 -5.64 9.65
N GLN A 76 -19.85 -6.22 9.95
CA GLN A 76 -20.22 -7.53 9.42
C GLN A 76 -20.65 -7.35 7.97
N ALA A 77 -19.71 -7.56 7.04
CA ALA A 77 -20.05 -7.68 5.64
C ALA A 77 -21.04 -8.84 5.46
N ARG A 78 -22.14 -8.65 4.72
CA ARG A 78 -23.09 -9.74 4.38
C ARG A 78 -22.44 -10.83 3.49
N THR A 79 -21.19 -10.63 3.05
CA THR A 79 -20.47 -11.47 2.10
C THR A 79 -19.18 -12.00 2.73
N LYS A 80 -19.09 -13.32 2.89
CA LYS A 80 -17.99 -14.06 3.54
C LYS A 80 -16.57 -13.70 3.06
N HIS A 81 -16.39 -13.36 1.78
CA HIS A 81 -15.07 -13.07 1.22
C HIS A 81 -14.50 -11.71 1.67
N ILE A 82 -15.37 -10.73 1.93
CA ILE A 82 -14.98 -9.43 2.48
C ILE A 82 -14.57 -9.60 3.94
N ASP A 83 -15.32 -10.42 4.67
CA ASP A 83 -15.07 -10.73 6.08
C ASP A 83 -13.68 -11.36 6.30
N ILE A 84 -13.26 -12.29 5.44
CA ILE A 84 -11.92 -12.89 5.52
C ILE A 84 -10.81 -11.85 5.27
N ARG A 85 -10.98 -10.96 4.28
CA ARG A 85 -9.99 -9.91 3.99
C ARG A 85 -9.90 -8.91 5.14
N TYR A 86 -11.04 -8.56 5.73
CA TYR A 86 -11.12 -7.70 6.90
C TYR A 86 -10.36 -8.30 8.09
N HIS A 87 -10.68 -9.55 8.45
CA HIS A 87 -10.01 -10.25 9.54
C HIS A 87 -8.51 -10.36 9.32
N PHE A 88 -8.08 -10.66 8.09
CA PHE A 88 -6.67 -10.76 7.75
C PHE A 88 -5.91 -9.44 7.97
N ILE A 89 -6.41 -8.31 7.45
CA ILE A 89 -5.74 -7.02 7.63
C ILE A 89 -5.68 -6.66 9.12
N ARG A 90 -6.79 -6.85 9.84
CA ARG A 90 -6.88 -6.57 11.27
C ARG A 90 -5.87 -7.39 12.07
N GLU A 91 -5.76 -8.68 11.79
CA GLU A 91 -4.79 -9.57 12.44
C GLU A 91 -3.37 -9.01 12.29
N LYS A 92 -2.99 -8.56 11.08
CA LYS A 92 -1.66 -8.00 10.80
C LYS A 92 -1.41 -6.65 11.45
N VAL A 93 -2.46 -5.87 11.68
CA VAL A 93 -2.37 -4.63 12.46
C VAL A 93 -2.19 -4.94 13.94
N VAL A 94 -2.99 -5.87 14.49
CA VAL A 94 -2.92 -6.27 15.90
C VAL A 94 -1.60 -6.96 16.23
N SER A 95 -1.05 -7.76 15.32
CA SER A 95 0.27 -8.40 15.48
C SER A 95 1.45 -7.42 15.30
N ASN A 96 1.18 -6.14 15.04
CA ASN A 96 2.18 -5.11 14.78
C ASN A 96 3.12 -5.46 13.60
N GLU A 97 2.64 -6.27 12.65
CA GLU A 97 3.35 -6.55 11.39
C GLU A 97 3.18 -5.38 10.41
N VAL A 98 2.01 -4.75 10.40
CA VAL A 98 1.69 -3.59 9.55
C VAL A 98 0.98 -2.48 10.33
N GLU A 99 1.19 -1.23 9.93
CA GLU A 99 0.49 -0.07 10.46
C GLU A 99 -0.18 0.67 9.30
N LEU A 100 -1.48 0.99 9.42
CA LEU A 100 -2.21 1.69 8.36
C LEU A 100 -2.33 3.19 8.67
N LYS A 101 -1.78 4.03 7.79
CA LYS A 101 -1.81 5.49 7.87
C LYS A 101 -2.50 6.12 6.68
N TYR A 102 -3.28 7.17 6.95
CA TYR A 102 -3.84 8.00 5.89
C TYR A 102 -2.73 8.84 5.24
N VAL A 103 -2.80 9.00 3.92
CA VAL A 103 -2.01 9.98 3.17
C VAL A 103 -2.94 10.79 2.25
N ASP A 104 -2.68 12.08 2.09
CA ASP A 104 -3.39 12.87 1.08
C ASP A 104 -3.06 12.35 -0.32
N THR A 105 -4.06 12.25 -1.21
CA THR A 105 -3.91 11.75 -2.59
C THR A 105 -2.80 12.47 -3.36
N LYS A 106 -2.54 13.77 -3.11
CA LYS A 106 -1.45 14.50 -3.78
C LYS A 106 -0.07 13.98 -3.39
N ASN A 107 0.03 13.27 -2.28
CA ASN A 107 1.25 12.71 -1.71
C ASN A 107 1.30 11.17 -1.79
N GLN A 108 0.32 10.53 -2.43
CA GLN A 108 0.28 9.08 -2.62
C GLN A 108 1.34 8.68 -3.66
N LEU A 109 2.48 8.18 -3.19
CA LEU A 109 3.59 7.78 -4.06
C LEU A 109 3.20 6.63 -4.99
N ALA A 110 2.26 5.77 -4.62
CA ALA A 110 1.83 4.69 -5.52
C ALA A 110 1.24 5.20 -6.84
N ASP A 111 0.73 6.44 -6.87
CA ASP A 111 0.01 7.00 -8.01
C ASP A 111 0.88 7.22 -9.24
N PHE A 112 2.18 7.50 -9.08
CA PHE A 112 3.05 7.71 -10.25
C PHE A 112 3.28 6.42 -11.05
N MET A 113 3.09 5.25 -10.43
CA MET A 113 3.19 3.94 -11.08
C MET A 113 1.82 3.38 -11.53
N SER A 114 0.71 3.92 -11.03
CA SER A 114 -0.63 3.34 -11.24
C SER A 114 -1.58 4.23 -12.03
N LYS A 115 -1.35 5.55 -12.11
CA LYS A 115 -2.25 6.52 -12.74
C LYS A 115 -1.58 7.28 -13.88
N GLY A 116 -2.39 7.65 -14.89
CA GLY A 116 -1.99 8.61 -15.92
C GLY A 116 -2.06 10.04 -15.36
N LEU A 117 -0.94 10.53 -14.82
CA LEU A 117 -0.86 11.84 -14.16
C LEU A 117 -0.41 12.97 -15.09
N SER A 118 -0.73 14.22 -14.73
CA SER A 118 -0.14 15.39 -15.40
C SER A 118 1.38 15.41 -15.21
N SER A 119 2.13 15.98 -16.16
CA SER A 119 3.60 16.02 -16.08
C SER A 119 4.12 16.71 -14.81
N LYS A 120 3.39 17.69 -14.27
CA LYS A 120 3.74 18.36 -13.01
C LYS A 120 3.60 17.41 -11.82
N THR A 121 2.47 16.71 -11.71
CA THR A 121 2.21 15.76 -10.62
C THR A 121 3.14 14.55 -10.69
N LEU A 122 3.36 14.02 -11.89
CA LEU A 122 4.29 12.91 -12.13
C LEU A 122 5.70 13.25 -11.64
N ARG A 123 6.24 14.40 -12.05
CA ARG A 123 7.58 14.86 -11.61
C ARG A 123 7.67 15.04 -10.09
N TYR A 124 6.63 15.61 -9.48
CA TYR A 124 6.57 15.79 -8.03
C TYR A 124 6.66 14.44 -7.29
N LEU A 125 5.84 13.45 -7.67
CA LEU A 125 5.83 12.14 -7.02
C LEU A 125 7.12 11.33 -7.31
N MET A 126 7.68 11.44 -8.51
CA MET A 126 8.96 10.82 -8.88
C MET A 126 10.11 11.31 -8.00
N MET A 127 10.24 12.63 -7.84
CA MET A 127 11.26 13.23 -6.97
C MET A 127 11.11 12.77 -5.52
N ARG A 128 9.87 12.67 -5.01
CA ARG A 128 9.60 12.18 -3.66
C ARG A 128 9.82 10.69 -3.47
N SER A 129 9.80 9.92 -4.55
CA SER A 129 10.02 8.47 -4.53
C SER A 129 11.49 8.09 -4.76
N ASN A 130 12.38 9.08 -4.82
CA ASN A 130 13.79 8.89 -5.15
C ASN A 130 14.03 8.20 -6.51
N VAL A 131 13.03 8.27 -7.40
CA VAL A 131 13.08 7.79 -8.79
C VAL A 131 13.07 9.02 -9.68
N GLY A 132 14.23 9.62 -9.86
CA GLY A 132 14.41 10.79 -10.71
C GLY A 132 15.76 10.73 -11.42
N PRO A 133 15.93 11.48 -12.52
CA PRO A 133 17.23 11.61 -13.15
C PRO A 133 18.23 12.07 -12.09
N LYS A 134 19.39 11.41 -12.01
CA LYS A 134 20.53 11.97 -11.29
C LYS A 134 20.73 13.36 -11.88
N LEU A 135 20.67 14.40 -11.05
CA LEU A 135 21.27 15.67 -11.43
C LEU A 135 22.72 15.32 -11.71
N GLU A 136 23.10 15.24 -12.99
CA GLU A 136 24.50 15.28 -13.34
C GLU A 136 25.03 16.55 -12.69
N THR A 137 25.80 16.38 -11.62
CA THR A 137 26.64 17.44 -11.10
C THR A 137 27.57 17.77 -12.24
N SER A 138 27.24 18.84 -12.96
CA SER A 138 28.11 19.49 -13.92
C SER A 138 29.45 19.75 -13.21
N ASN A 139 30.44 18.96 -13.56
CA ASN A 139 31.85 19.22 -13.30
C ASN A 139 32.30 20.42 -14.13
#